data_AF-A0AA39FUB6-F1
#
_entry.id   AF-A0AA39FUB6-F1
#
_cell.length_a   1.000
_cell.length_b   1.000
_cell.length_c   1.000
_cell.angle_alpha   90.00
_cell.angle_beta   90.00
_cell.angle_gamma   90.00
#
_symmetry.space_group_name_H-M   'P 1'
#
loop_
_entity.id
_entity.type
_entity.pdbx_description
1 polymer ?
#
loop_
_entity_poly.entity_id
_entity_poly.type
_entity_poly.pdbx_seq_one_letter_code
_entity_poly.pdbx_strand_id
1 'polypeptide(L)'
;MEEKSRVVDRDVKKDENHEKDGKSKSSKKRDKKKKQNSGSNSLVENHNDLVVQTSDVPGACISIKEIQMAMEVFKLQQKPAKTQEEAMQKSYQFWSTQPVPKMDEKIVVNEPIEPNKTSIRSEPYSLPSDFQWDTLNLDDPLVLAELYTLLSENYVEDDDAMFRFDYPQHFLKWALQPPGWCKEWHCGVRVSKTRRLVGFISAIPATLRVYNQ
;
A
#
# COMPACT_ATOMS: atom_id res chain seq x y z
N MET A 1 -2.90 -61.46 -32.84
CA MET A 1 -3.87 -60.65 -32.08
C MET A 1 -4.04 -59.35 -32.85
N GLU A 2 -5.25 -59.21 -33.41
CA GLU A 2 -5.82 -58.01 -34.02
C GLU A 2 -5.85 -56.86 -32.99
N GLU A 3 -5.97 -55.56 -33.28
CA GLU A 3 -6.63 -54.90 -34.40
C GLU A 3 -6.14 -53.44 -34.55
N LYS A 4 -6.66 -52.83 -35.62
CA LYS A 4 -6.24 -51.68 -36.42
C LYS A 4 -6.30 -50.30 -35.76
N SER A 5 -5.44 -49.44 -36.33
CA SER A 5 -5.56 -47.99 -36.40
C SER A 5 -6.76 -47.52 -37.22
N ARG A 6 -7.38 -46.41 -36.81
CA ARG A 6 -7.97 -45.38 -37.69
C ARG A 6 -8.16 -44.07 -36.92
N VAL A 7 -7.65 -43.00 -37.51
CA VAL A 7 -7.74 -41.58 -37.13
C VAL A 7 -8.83 -40.92 -37.99
N VAL A 8 -9.19 -39.67 -37.64
CA VAL A 8 -9.84 -38.61 -38.46
C VAL A 8 -11.37 -38.51 -38.23
N ASP A 9 -12.04 -37.38 -37.93
CA ASP A 9 -11.77 -35.93 -37.82
C ASP A 9 -12.84 -35.33 -36.84
N ARG A 10 -12.48 -34.44 -35.90
CA ARG A 10 -12.76 -32.97 -35.89
C ARG A 10 -14.08 -32.51 -36.54
N ASP A 11 -14.91 -31.86 -35.71
CA ASP A 11 -15.73 -30.75 -36.17
C ASP A 11 -15.68 -29.57 -35.17
N VAL A 12 -15.52 -28.38 -35.75
CA VAL A 12 -15.18 -27.09 -35.13
C VAL A 12 -16.36 -26.15 -35.30
N LYS A 13 -16.79 -25.46 -34.24
CA LYS A 13 -17.54 -24.17 -34.30
C LYS A 13 -17.07 -23.35 -33.09
N LYS A 14 -16.11 -22.42 -33.19
CA LYS A 14 -16.00 -21.14 -33.90
C LYS A 14 -16.93 -20.07 -33.32
N ASP A 15 -16.29 -19.18 -32.53
CA ASP A 15 -16.76 -17.86 -32.12
C ASP A 15 -17.02 -16.95 -33.32
N GLU A 16 -18.03 -16.07 -33.20
CA GLU A 16 -18.04 -14.76 -33.82
C GLU A 16 -18.97 -13.79 -33.06
N ASN A 17 -18.75 -12.51 -33.31
CA ASN A 17 -18.66 -11.41 -32.35
C ASN A 17 -19.80 -10.37 -32.54
N HIS A 18 -19.99 -9.51 -31.52
CA HIS A 18 -20.52 -8.13 -31.53
C HIS A 18 -21.52 -7.61 -32.59
N GLU A 19 -22.64 -7.01 -32.13
CA GLU A 19 -22.92 -5.57 -32.30
C GLU A 19 -24.21 -5.15 -31.55
N LYS A 20 -24.14 -4.08 -30.74
CA LYS A 20 -25.13 -2.99 -30.72
C LYS A 20 -24.64 -1.85 -29.83
N ASP A 21 -23.92 -0.95 -30.47
CA ASP A 21 -23.69 0.43 -30.03
C ASP A 21 -25.02 1.20 -30.08
N GLY A 22 -25.34 1.89 -28.98
CA GLY A 22 -26.50 2.78 -28.85
C GLY A 22 -26.04 4.14 -28.34
N LYS A 23 -25.39 4.92 -29.22
CA LYS A 23 -24.93 6.29 -28.95
C LYS A 23 -25.99 7.28 -29.45
N SER A 24 -26.71 7.94 -28.55
CA SER A 24 -27.49 9.15 -28.88
C SER A 24 -26.98 10.35 -28.09
N LYS A 25 -26.44 11.30 -28.85
CA LYS A 25 -26.14 12.69 -28.46
C LYS A 25 -27.44 13.44 -28.19
N SER A 26 -27.51 14.28 -27.16
CA SER A 26 -28.08 15.62 -27.33
C SER A 26 -27.66 16.60 -26.23
N SER A 27 -26.98 17.64 -26.66
CA SER A 27 -26.78 18.92 -26.00
C SER A 27 -28.07 19.77 -26.00
N LYS A 28 -28.33 20.49 -24.91
CA LYS A 28 -29.00 21.83 -24.83
C LYS A 28 -29.16 22.20 -23.35
N LYS A 29 -28.42 23.15 -22.76
CA LYS A 29 -28.34 24.62 -22.97
C LYS A 29 -29.44 25.39 -22.21
N ARG A 30 -28.95 26.20 -21.24
CA ARG A 30 -29.50 27.46 -20.69
C ARG A 30 -30.75 27.37 -19.81
N ASP A 31 -30.64 27.93 -18.60
CA ASP A 31 -31.22 29.26 -18.43
C ASP A 31 -30.52 30.14 -17.38
N LYS A 32 -30.53 31.43 -17.66
CA LYS A 32 -29.77 32.50 -17.01
C LYS A 32 -30.78 33.51 -16.51
N LYS A 33 -30.85 33.78 -15.20
CA LYS A 33 -31.60 34.94 -14.67
C LYS A 33 -30.67 35.93 -13.96
N LYS A 34 -30.39 37.01 -14.71
CA LYS A 34 -30.08 38.39 -14.29
C LYS A 34 -31.14 38.86 -13.25
N LYS A 35 -30.93 39.81 -12.33
CA LYS A 35 -30.28 41.13 -12.48
C LYS A 35 -30.32 41.90 -11.14
N GLN A 36 -29.28 42.72 -10.88
CA GLN A 36 -29.29 44.11 -10.33
C GLN A 36 -29.75 44.33 -8.85
N ASN A 37 -29.21 45.25 -8.04
CA ASN A 37 -28.36 46.44 -8.26
C ASN A 37 -27.76 46.95 -6.92
N SER A 38 -26.96 48.02 -7.03
CA SER A 38 -26.55 49.04 -6.06
C SER A 38 -25.25 48.82 -5.28
N GLY A 39 -24.27 49.66 -5.60
CA GLY A 39 -22.96 49.69 -4.99
C GLY A 39 -22.86 50.65 -3.82
N SER A 40 -21.75 50.50 -3.11
CA SER A 40 -21.11 51.52 -2.29
C SER A 40 -19.68 51.07 -2.02
N ASN A 41 -18.77 51.98 -2.30
CA ASN A 41 -17.32 51.86 -2.20
C ASN A 41 -16.92 51.83 -0.71
N SER A 42 -16.25 50.78 -0.24
CA SER A 42 -15.51 50.81 1.03
C SER A 42 -14.49 49.68 1.09
N LEU A 43 -13.29 50.06 1.50
CA LEU A 43 -12.05 49.29 1.57
C LEU A 43 -12.25 47.93 2.25
N VAL A 44 -11.79 46.86 1.59
CA VAL A 44 -11.63 45.54 2.24
C VAL A 44 -10.14 45.33 2.38
N GLU A 45 -9.63 45.62 3.57
CA GLU A 45 -8.29 45.25 3.99
C GLU A 45 -8.18 43.71 3.93
N ASN A 46 -7.18 43.23 3.18
CA ASN A 46 -6.76 41.84 3.14
C ASN A 46 -6.15 41.48 4.50
N HIS A 47 -6.98 41.07 5.45
CA HIS A 47 -6.51 40.49 6.71
C HIS A 47 -6.23 39.00 6.49
N ASN A 48 -5.02 38.67 6.04
CA ASN A 48 -4.56 37.27 5.99
C ASN A 48 -3.15 37.06 6.57
N ASP A 49 -2.64 38.00 7.37
CA ASP A 49 -1.43 37.83 8.16
C ASP A 49 -1.80 37.78 9.65
N LEU A 50 -2.19 36.60 10.12
CA LEU A 50 -2.22 36.30 11.55
C LEU A 50 -0.81 35.89 11.97
N VAL A 51 -0.07 36.86 12.52
CA VAL A 51 1.22 36.62 13.16
C VAL A 51 0.94 36.10 14.58
N VAL A 52 1.29 34.83 14.84
CA VAL A 52 1.26 34.29 16.21
C VAL A 52 2.50 34.79 16.94
N GLN A 53 2.31 35.71 17.91
CA GLN A 53 3.37 36.10 18.83
C GLN A 53 3.47 35.07 19.94
N THR A 54 4.53 34.26 19.94
CA THR A 54 4.93 33.53 21.14
C THR A 54 5.74 34.48 22.02
N SER A 55 5.22 34.80 23.20
CA SER A 55 5.94 35.54 24.24
C SER A 55 7.07 34.66 24.77
N ASP A 56 8.24 34.79 24.15
CA ASP A 56 9.58 34.80 24.75
C ASP A 56 10.60 34.55 23.61
N VAL A 57 11.58 35.46 23.50
CA VAL A 57 12.65 35.59 22.47
C VAL A 57 12.32 36.50 21.27
N PRO A 58 13.07 37.61 21.04
CA PRO A 58 12.84 38.51 19.90
C PRO A 58 13.38 37.93 18.58
N GLY A 59 12.54 37.87 17.54
CA GLY A 59 13.01 37.87 16.14
C GLY A 59 12.57 36.74 15.20
N ALA A 60 11.74 35.79 15.63
CA ALA A 60 11.21 34.76 14.73
C ALA A 60 9.69 34.88 14.58
N CYS A 61 9.23 35.73 13.65
CA CYS A 61 7.85 35.69 13.17
C CYS A 61 7.75 34.61 12.08
N ILE A 62 7.44 33.37 12.46
CA ILE A 62 7.19 32.31 11.47
C ILE A 62 5.83 32.60 10.82
N SER A 63 5.83 32.86 9.51
CA SER A 63 4.59 33.12 8.78
C SER A 63 3.72 31.85 8.74
N ILE A 64 2.40 31.99 8.84
CA ILE A 64 1.47 30.85 8.63
C ILE A 64 1.74 30.15 7.30
N LYS A 65 2.15 30.88 6.26
CA LYS A 65 2.54 30.31 4.96
C LYS A 65 3.80 29.45 5.05
N GLU A 66 4.76 29.84 5.88
CA GLU A 66 5.97 29.05 6.13
C GLU A 66 5.64 27.79 6.93
N ILE A 67 4.72 27.87 7.89
CA ILE A 67 4.21 26.68 8.61
C ILE A 67 3.50 25.75 7.63
N GLN A 68 2.66 26.28 6.74
CA GLN A 68 1.97 25.49 5.71
C GLN A 68 2.94 24.82 4.74
N MET A 69 3.96 25.56 4.26
CA MET A 69 5.00 25.01 3.40
C MET A 69 5.84 23.96 4.15
N ALA A 70 6.23 24.20 5.40
CA ALA A 70 6.96 23.24 6.21
C ALA A 70 6.12 21.97 6.45
N MET A 71 4.82 22.10 6.68
CA MET A 71 3.89 20.97 6.79
C MET A 71 3.75 20.21 5.45
N GLU A 72 3.71 20.90 4.31
CA GLU A 72 3.70 20.25 2.98
C GLU A 72 5.00 19.53 2.68
N VAL A 73 6.15 20.16 2.95
CA VAL A 73 7.48 19.55 2.80
C VAL A 73 7.62 18.33 3.70
N PHE A 74 7.13 18.40 4.94
CA PHE A 74 7.12 17.27 5.86
C PHE A 74 6.20 16.14 5.38
N LYS A 75 5.02 16.46 4.85
CA LYS A 75 4.12 15.46 4.22
C LYS A 75 4.74 14.82 2.98
N LEU A 76 5.47 15.57 2.16
CA LEU A 76 6.18 15.06 0.98
C LEU A 76 7.32 14.11 1.36
N GLN A 77 8.04 14.39 2.45
CA GLN A 77 9.10 13.51 2.96
C GLN A 77 8.56 12.15 3.43
N GLN A 78 7.31 12.09 3.92
CA GLN A 78 6.69 10.85 4.40
C GLN A 78 6.15 9.94 3.30
N LYS A 79 5.93 10.44 2.08
CA LYS A 79 5.49 9.58 0.97
C LYS A 79 6.58 8.55 0.66
N PRO A 80 6.26 7.30 0.29
CA PRO A 80 7.27 6.37 -0.21
C PRO A 80 7.92 6.94 -1.48
N ALA A 81 9.23 6.72 -1.65
CA ALA A 81 9.91 7.11 -2.89
C ALA A 81 9.41 6.21 -4.03
N LYS A 82 9.06 6.82 -5.17
CA LYS A 82 8.58 6.08 -6.34
C LYS A 82 9.63 5.99 -7.45
N THR A 83 10.62 6.87 -7.41
CA THR A 83 11.76 6.85 -8.34
C THR A 83 13.07 6.61 -7.61
N GLN A 84 14.10 6.21 -8.37
CA GLN A 84 15.43 5.98 -7.83
C GLN A 84 16.04 7.29 -7.29
N GLU A 85 15.83 8.42 -7.98
CA GLU A 85 16.35 9.73 -7.58
C GLU A 85 15.74 10.19 -6.25
N GLU A 86 14.43 10.02 -6.08
CA GLU A 86 13.76 10.31 -4.80
C GLU A 86 14.25 9.39 -3.69
N ALA A 87 14.50 8.11 -4.02
CA ALA A 87 14.96 7.14 -3.05
C ALA A 87 16.37 7.49 -2.54
N MET A 88 17.27 7.97 -3.40
CA MET A 88 18.63 8.37 -3.02
C MET A 88 18.67 9.60 -2.10
N GLN A 89 17.66 10.46 -2.14
CA GLN A 89 17.57 11.65 -1.29
C GLN A 89 17.01 11.36 0.11
N LYS A 90 16.46 10.16 0.33
CA LYS A 90 15.85 9.78 1.62
C LYS A 90 16.84 9.06 2.52
N SER A 91 16.69 9.32 3.81
CA SER A 91 17.38 8.58 4.87
C SER A 91 16.50 7.42 5.35
N TYR A 92 16.98 6.19 5.25
CA TYR A 92 16.26 4.98 5.67
C TYR A 92 16.83 4.42 6.98
N GLN A 93 16.36 4.93 8.12
CA GLN A 93 16.85 4.52 9.44
C GLN A 93 16.68 3.01 9.70
N PHE A 94 15.55 2.44 9.32
CA PHE A 94 15.32 1.00 9.46
C PHE A 94 16.18 0.18 8.50
N TRP A 95 16.06 0.42 7.18
CA TRP A 95 16.73 -0.39 6.15
C TRP A 95 18.26 -0.33 6.20
N SER A 96 18.83 0.78 6.68
CA SER A 96 20.29 0.89 6.87
C SER A 96 20.86 -0.09 7.91
N THR A 97 20.01 -0.71 8.73
CA THR A 97 20.41 -1.74 9.71
C THR A 97 20.18 -3.17 9.21
N GLN A 98 19.51 -3.34 8.06
CA GLN A 98 19.14 -4.64 7.52
C GLN A 98 20.22 -5.15 6.55
N PRO A 99 20.35 -6.48 6.37
CA PRO A 99 21.30 -7.07 5.43
C PRO A 99 20.78 -6.94 3.99
N VAL A 100 20.74 -5.72 3.48
CA VAL A 100 20.36 -5.38 2.09
C VAL A 100 21.41 -4.43 1.49
N PRO A 101 21.65 -4.48 0.16
CA PRO A 101 22.60 -3.57 -0.48
C PRO A 101 22.18 -2.11 -0.32
N LYS A 102 23.16 -1.21 -0.26
CA LYS A 102 22.87 0.24 -0.21
C LYS A 102 22.50 0.78 -1.60
N MET A 103 21.79 1.91 -1.62
CA MET A 103 21.31 2.53 -2.87
C MET A 103 22.42 2.93 -3.84
N ASP A 104 23.60 3.26 -3.32
CA ASP A 104 24.79 3.68 -4.06
C ASP A 104 25.83 2.55 -4.26
N GLU A 105 25.53 1.35 -3.76
CA GLU A 105 26.45 0.22 -3.78
C GLU A 105 26.48 -0.48 -5.15
N LYS A 106 27.69 -0.72 -5.67
CA LYS A 106 27.89 -1.53 -6.87
C LYS A 106 28.11 -2.99 -6.48
N ILE A 107 27.13 -3.83 -6.78
CA ILE A 107 27.17 -5.27 -6.49
C ILE A 107 28.05 -5.98 -7.53
N VAL A 108 29.09 -6.68 -7.07
CA VAL A 108 30.06 -7.39 -7.93
C VAL A 108 29.98 -8.92 -7.74
N VAL A 109 29.43 -9.38 -6.62
CA VAL A 109 29.36 -10.79 -6.23
C VAL A 109 27.92 -11.22 -5.94
N ASN A 110 27.61 -12.49 -6.15
CA ASN A 110 26.31 -13.09 -5.85
C ASN A 110 26.44 -14.05 -4.66
N GLU A 111 26.50 -13.47 -3.47
CA GLU A 111 26.75 -14.17 -2.20
C GLU A 111 25.88 -13.59 -1.07
N PRO A 112 25.68 -14.32 0.05
CA PRO A 112 24.98 -13.80 1.22
C PRO A 112 25.65 -12.54 1.79
N ILE A 113 24.84 -11.54 2.19
CA ILE A 113 25.32 -10.27 2.76
C ILE A 113 25.82 -10.46 4.20
N GLU A 114 25.16 -11.31 4.97
CA GLU A 114 25.59 -11.72 6.30
C GLU A 114 25.71 -13.26 6.39
N PRO A 115 26.63 -13.80 7.19
CA PRO A 115 26.71 -15.23 7.43
C PRO A 115 25.48 -15.73 8.19
N ASN A 116 25.19 -17.02 8.06
CA ASN A 116 24.08 -17.65 8.78
C ASN A 116 24.24 -17.50 10.30
N LYS A 117 23.17 -17.07 10.96
CA LYS A 117 23.12 -16.91 12.41
C LYS A 117 23.10 -18.28 13.09
N THR A 118 24.00 -18.49 14.05
CA THR A 118 24.06 -19.72 14.87
C THR A 118 23.06 -19.71 16.02
N SER A 119 22.65 -18.52 16.47
CA SER A 119 21.64 -18.32 17.50
C SER A 119 20.63 -17.28 17.03
N ILE A 120 19.35 -17.62 17.17
CA ILE A 120 18.22 -16.76 16.83
C ILE A 120 17.49 -16.43 18.13
N ARG A 121 17.06 -15.18 18.27
CA ARG A 121 16.28 -14.72 19.42
C ARG A 121 15.00 -15.55 19.57
N SER A 122 14.75 -16.06 20.78
CA SER A 122 13.56 -16.83 21.13
C SER A 122 12.34 -15.96 21.40
N GLU A 123 12.53 -14.81 22.05
CA GLU A 123 11.43 -13.94 22.44
C GLU A 123 10.97 -13.07 21.27
N PRO A 124 9.65 -12.91 21.06
CA PRO A 124 9.14 -11.96 20.07
C PRO A 124 9.65 -10.53 20.30
N TYR A 125 9.72 -9.74 19.23
CA TYR A 125 10.00 -8.32 19.34
C TYR A 125 8.90 -7.60 20.12
N SER A 126 9.29 -6.59 20.90
CA SER A 126 8.34 -5.80 21.69
C SER A 126 7.47 -4.93 20.78
N LEU A 127 6.17 -4.97 21.01
CA LEU A 127 5.21 -4.04 20.41
C LEU A 127 4.92 -2.88 21.39
N PRO A 128 4.34 -1.77 20.92
CA PRO A 128 3.81 -0.75 21.82
C PRO A 128 2.73 -1.34 22.76
N SER A 129 2.58 -0.77 23.94
CA SER A 129 1.87 -1.37 25.09
C SER A 129 0.41 -1.79 24.83
N ASP A 130 -0.29 -1.13 23.91
CA ASP A 130 -1.70 -1.43 23.60
C ASP A 130 -1.86 -2.50 22.50
N PHE A 131 -0.76 -3.12 22.05
CA PHE A 131 -0.77 -4.15 21.02
C PHE A 131 -0.14 -5.45 21.48
N GLN A 132 -0.53 -6.53 20.82
CA GLN A 132 0.01 -7.86 21.04
C GLN A 132 0.10 -8.64 19.74
N TRP A 133 1.05 -9.58 19.71
CA TRP A 133 1.13 -10.58 18.65
C TRP A 133 -0.03 -11.56 18.73
N ASP A 134 -0.46 -12.04 17.57
CA ASP A 134 -1.47 -13.08 17.42
C ASP A 134 -1.11 -13.93 16.19
N THR A 135 -1.09 -15.25 16.33
CA THR A 135 -0.88 -16.16 15.20
C THR A 135 -2.23 -16.45 14.56
N LEU A 136 -2.43 -16.01 13.31
CA LEU A 136 -3.73 -16.13 12.66
C LEU A 136 -3.96 -17.55 12.13
N ASN A 137 -5.00 -18.20 12.63
CA ASN A 137 -5.47 -19.47 12.07
C ASN A 137 -6.42 -19.21 10.89
N LEU A 138 -5.92 -19.26 9.66
CA LEU A 138 -6.72 -18.96 8.46
C LEU A 138 -7.76 -20.04 8.15
N ASP A 139 -7.71 -21.21 8.78
CA ASP A 139 -8.75 -22.24 8.62
C ASP A 139 -10.07 -21.81 9.29
N ASP A 140 -10.00 -20.96 10.32
CA ASP A 140 -11.17 -20.33 10.93
C ASP A 140 -11.76 -19.25 10.01
N PRO A 141 -13.01 -19.41 9.52
CA PRO A 141 -13.65 -18.44 8.64
C PRO A 141 -13.76 -17.03 9.25
N LEU A 142 -13.85 -16.92 10.58
CA LEU A 142 -13.94 -15.62 11.26
C LEU A 142 -12.60 -14.88 11.20
N VAL A 143 -11.49 -15.57 11.48
CA VAL A 143 -10.15 -14.98 11.41
C VAL A 143 -9.79 -14.62 9.97
N LEU A 144 -10.16 -15.45 9.00
CA LEU A 144 -9.98 -15.15 7.59
C LEU A 144 -10.80 -13.92 7.14
N ALA A 145 -12.01 -13.76 7.66
CA ALA A 145 -12.83 -12.59 7.41
C ALA A 145 -12.21 -11.32 8.03
N GLU A 146 -11.65 -11.40 9.24
CA GLU A 146 -10.92 -10.28 9.84
C GLU A 146 -9.71 -9.86 9.01
N LEU A 147 -8.92 -10.83 8.53
CA LEU A 147 -7.78 -10.55 7.65
C LEU A 147 -8.22 -9.93 6.32
N TYR A 148 -9.29 -10.47 5.73
CA TYR A 148 -9.90 -9.90 4.53
C TYR A 148 -10.25 -8.42 4.75
N THR A 149 -11.00 -8.11 5.80
CA THR A 149 -11.39 -6.74 6.14
C THR A 149 -10.19 -5.83 6.36
N LEU A 150 -9.16 -6.30 7.09
CA LEU A 150 -7.93 -5.56 7.31
C LEU A 150 -7.30 -5.14 5.98
N LEU A 151 -7.13 -6.08 5.04
CA LEU A 151 -6.48 -5.81 3.76
C LEU A 151 -7.35 -4.96 2.84
N SER A 152 -8.65 -5.25 2.75
CA SER A 152 -9.59 -4.48 1.91
C SER A 152 -9.74 -3.03 2.36
N GLU A 153 -9.48 -2.72 3.63
CA GLU A 153 -9.59 -1.36 4.17
C GLU A 153 -8.27 -0.60 4.21
N ASN A 154 -7.12 -1.29 4.32
CA ASN A 154 -5.83 -0.65 4.67
C ASN A 154 -4.65 -1.04 3.77
N TYR A 155 -4.83 -1.93 2.80
CA TYR A 155 -3.74 -2.38 1.93
C TYR A 155 -3.54 -1.46 0.73
N VAL A 156 -2.61 -1.85 -0.15
CA VAL A 156 -2.08 -1.06 -1.27
C VAL A 156 -3.17 -0.35 -2.07
N GLU A 157 -3.05 0.98 -2.09
CA GLU A 157 -3.80 1.90 -2.92
C GLU A 157 -2.94 2.32 -4.11
N ASP A 158 -3.59 2.68 -5.22
CA ASP A 158 -2.92 3.37 -6.31
C ASP A 158 -2.58 4.82 -5.93
N ASP A 159 -1.84 5.49 -6.81
CA ASP A 159 -1.28 6.81 -6.56
C ASP A 159 -2.33 7.90 -6.28
N ASP A 160 -3.52 7.73 -6.86
CA ASP A 160 -4.66 8.64 -6.74
C ASP A 160 -5.70 8.15 -5.71
N ALA A 161 -5.44 7.04 -5.02
CA ALA A 161 -6.34 6.38 -4.08
C ALA A 161 -7.74 6.09 -4.67
N MET A 162 -7.80 5.82 -5.97
CA MET A 162 -9.00 5.45 -6.71
C MET A 162 -9.29 3.94 -6.65
N PHE A 163 -8.25 3.12 -6.48
CA PHE A 163 -8.33 1.67 -6.47
C PHE A 163 -7.56 1.08 -5.30
N ARG A 164 -8.15 0.05 -4.68
CA ARG A 164 -7.50 -0.79 -3.67
C ARG A 164 -7.66 -2.25 -4.04
N PHE A 165 -6.64 -3.06 -3.80
CA PHE A 165 -6.73 -4.50 -4.03
C PHE A 165 -7.74 -5.14 -3.09
N ASP A 166 -8.73 -5.83 -3.66
CA ASP A 166 -9.72 -6.63 -2.95
C ASP A 166 -9.37 -8.12 -3.10
N TYR A 167 -8.58 -8.65 -2.17
CA TYR A 167 -8.16 -10.05 -2.18
C TYR A 167 -9.25 -10.92 -1.56
N PRO A 168 -10.04 -11.69 -2.34
CA PRO A 168 -11.11 -12.48 -1.75
C PRO A 168 -10.56 -13.57 -0.83
N GLN A 169 -11.35 -13.97 0.16
CA GLN A 169 -10.94 -14.93 1.21
C GLN A 169 -10.34 -16.24 0.66
N HIS A 170 -10.92 -16.80 -0.41
CA HIS A 170 -10.40 -18.02 -1.03
C HIS A 170 -9.02 -17.81 -1.68
N PHE A 171 -8.77 -16.61 -2.23
CA PHE A 171 -7.47 -16.25 -2.78
C PHE A 171 -6.44 -16.09 -1.68
N LEU A 172 -6.80 -15.47 -0.55
CA LEU A 172 -5.92 -15.36 0.62
C LEU A 172 -5.51 -16.74 1.14
N LYS A 173 -6.45 -17.69 1.26
CA LYS A 173 -6.13 -19.08 1.61
C LYS A 173 -5.17 -19.71 0.61
N TRP A 174 -5.46 -19.60 -0.69
CA TRP A 174 -4.61 -20.15 -1.74
C TRP A 174 -3.18 -19.57 -1.70
N ALA A 175 -3.03 -18.26 -1.50
CA ALA A 175 -1.74 -17.58 -1.48
C ALA A 175 -0.95 -17.84 -0.19
N LEU A 176 -1.62 -17.95 0.96
CA LEU A 176 -0.99 -18.04 2.28
C LEU A 176 -0.79 -19.47 2.78
N GLN A 177 -1.42 -20.46 2.16
CA GLN A 177 -1.30 -21.88 2.52
C GLN A 177 -0.74 -22.77 1.39
N PRO A 178 0.36 -22.40 0.70
CA PRO A 178 1.01 -23.31 -0.26
C PRO A 178 1.67 -24.50 0.46
N PRO A 179 2.02 -25.60 -0.24
CA PRO A 179 2.68 -26.74 0.39
C PRO A 179 3.90 -26.34 1.22
N GLY A 180 3.95 -26.81 2.48
CA GLY A 180 5.02 -26.48 3.43
C GLY A 180 4.79 -25.20 4.25
N TRP A 181 3.63 -24.52 4.10
CA TRP A 181 3.27 -23.38 4.93
C TRP A 181 3.27 -23.72 6.43
N CYS A 182 3.49 -22.70 7.24
CA CYS A 182 3.57 -22.80 8.69
C CYS A 182 2.65 -21.75 9.31
N LYS A 183 1.79 -22.14 10.27
CA LYS A 183 0.84 -21.21 10.91
C LYS A 183 1.56 -20.08 11.64
N GLU A 184 2.72 -20.36 12.24
CA GLU A 184 3.56 -19.40 12.94
C GLU A 184 4.09 -18.29 12.01
N TRP A 185 4.01 -18.47 10.69
CA TRP A 185 4.39 -17.47 9.70
C TRP A 185 3.23 -16.56 9.31
N HIS A 186 2.03 -16.74 9.85
CA HIS A 186 0.89 -15.84 9.68
C HIS A 186 0.80 -14.91 10.89
N CYS A 187 1.63 -13.88 10.90
CA CYS A 187 1.84 -13.00 12.04
C CYS A 187 0.86 -11.83 12.03
N GLY A 188 -0.13 -11.86 12.92
CA GLY A 188 -1.07 -10.78 13.17
C GLY A 188 -0.65 -9.89 14.35
N VAL A 189 -1.12 -8.64 14.32
CA VAL A 189 -1.05 -7.70 15.45
C VAL A 189 -2.46 -7.28 15.81
N ARG A 190 -2.83 -7.47 17.09
CA ARG A 190 -4.14 -7.07 17.62
C ARG A 190 -3.99 -5.99 18.67
N VAL A 191 -5.00 -5.13 18.75
CA VAL A 191 -5.17 -4.22 19.89
C VAL A 191 -5.52 -5.06 21.12
N SER A 192 -4.74 -4.95 22.20
CA SER A 192 -4.87 -5.79 23.39
C SER A 192 -6.26 -5.69 24.05
N LYS A 193 -6.85 -4.48 24.07
CA LYS A 193 -8.15 -4.22 24.70
C LYS A 193 -9.35 -4.70 23.88
N THR A 194 -9.36 -4.40 22.57
CA THR A 194 -10.52 -4.66 21.69
C THR A 194 -10.39 -5.94 20.90
N ARG A 195 -9.20 -6.56 20.88
CA ARG A 195 -8.84 -7.71 20.04
C ARG A 195 -8.96 -7.44 18.54
N ARG A 196 -9.18 -6.19 18.11
CA ARG A 196 -9.24 -5.82 16.69
C ARG A 196 -7.90 -6.10 16.02
N LEU A 197 -7.92 -6.80 14.88
CA LEU A 197 -6.75 -7.00 14.02
C LEU A 197 -6.37 -5.68 13.32
N VAL A 198 -5.11 -5.27 13.43
CA VAL A 198 -4.62 -3.97 12.95
C VAL A 198 -3.29 -4.04 12.19
N GLY A 199 -2.66 -5.21 12.16
CA GLY A 199 -1.44 -5.45 11.40
C GLY A 199 -1.32 -6.91 11.02
N PHE A 200 -0.69 -7.18 9.89
CA PHE A 200 -0.44 -8.53 9.40
C PHE A 200 0.82 -8.55 8.53
N ILE A 201 1.64 -9.58 8.71
CA ILE A 201 2.73 -9.94 7.81
C ILE A 201 2.76 -11.47 7.67
N SER A 202 3.10 -11.97 6.49
CA SER A 202 3.17 -13.40 6.24
C SER A 202 4.47 -13.83 5.57
N ALA A 203 4.85 -15.09 5.77
CA ALA A 203 5.89 -15.75 5.00
C ALA A 203 5.39 -17.11 4.49
N ILE A 204 5.88 -17.50 3.31
CA ILE A 204 5.64 -18.82 2.69
C ILE A 204 6.98 -19.37 2.20
N PRO A 205 7.16 -20.70 2.17
CA PRO A 205 8.42 -21.28 1.73
C PRO A 205 8.49 -21.25 0.20
N ALA A 206 9.64 -20.86 -0.34
CA ALA A 206 9.93 -20.95 -1.77
C ALA A 206 11.42 -21.22 -1.98
N THR A 207 11.74 -22.12 -2.91
CA THR A 207 13.11 -22.28 -3.43
C THR A 207 13.26 -21.38 -4.64
N LEU A 208 14.15 -20.40 -4.53
CA LEU A 208 14.41 -19.44 -5.60
C LEU A 208 15.68 -19.85 -6.34
N ARG A 209 15.61 -19.82 -7.69
CA ARG A 209 16.78 -19.93 -8.55
C ARG A 209 17.22 -18.51 -8.93
N VAL A 210 18.43 -18.13 -8.54
CA VAL A 210 18.97 -16.78 -8.76
C VAL A 210 20.26 -16.90 -9.55
N TYR A 211 20.21 -16.45 -10.81
CA TYR A 211 21.24 -16.71 -11.83
C TYR A 211 21.49 -18.22 -12.02
N ASN A 212 22.70 -18.67 -11.72
CA ASN A 212 23.16 -20.05 -11.93
C ASN A 212 23.06 -20.91 -10.66
N GLN A 213 22.43 -20.39 -9.59
CA GLN A 213 22.20 -21.10 -8.32
C GLN A 213 20.72 -21.40 -8.14
#